data_AF-A0AAV4B239-F1
#
_entry.id   AF-A0AAV4B239-F1
#
_cell.length_a   1.000
_cell.length_b   1.000
_cell.length_c   1.000
_cell.angle_alpha   90.00
_cell.angle_beta   90.00
_cell.angle_gamma   90.00
#
_symmetry.space_group_name_H-M   'P 1'
#
loop_
_entity.id
_entity.type
_entity.pdbx_description
1 polymer ?
#
loop_
_entity_poly.entity_id
_entity_poly.type
_entity_poly.pdbx_seq_one_letter_code
_entity_poly.pdbx_strand_id
1 'polypeptide(L)'
;MRDTGCEGVVVRKQLVDANQLTGECCLLLRIDNTALLAEKAVISLRTPFLSGEVKALCILDTICDVILRNWKELEARRIPTCL
;
A
#
# COMPACT_ATOMS: atom_id res chain seq x y z
N MET A 1 -5.05 -0.05 -9.47
CA MET A 1 -6.43 0.28 -9.05
C MET A 1 -6.40 1.48 -8.11
N ARG A 2 -7.44 2.32 -8.10
CA ARG A 2 -7.63 3.35 -7.07
C ARG A 2 -8.73 2.91 -6.12
N ASP A 3 -8.55 3.10 -4.82
CA ASP A 3 -9.47 2.63 -3.79
C ASP A 3 -9.55 3.64 -2.64
N THR A 4 -10.74 4.17 -2.33
CA THR A 4 -10.96 5.09 -1.20
C THR A 4 -10.88 4.35 0.14
N GLY A 5 -11.19 3.05 0.17
CA GLY A 5 -11.13 2.22 1.39
C GLY A 5 -9.70 1.83 1.79
N CYS A 6 -8.70 2.09 0.94
CA CYS A 6 -7.31 1.78 1.22
C CYS A 6 -6.60 2.98 1.86
N GLU A 7 -5.91 2.75 2.97
CA GLU A 7 -5.23 3.82 3.70
C GLU A 7 -3.86 4.22 3.10
N GLY A 8 -3.35 3.49 2.10
CA GLY A 8 -2.01 3.74 1.54
C GLY A 8 -1.79 3.19 0.13
N VAL A 9 -0.53 2.80 -0.14
CA VAL A 9 -0.14 2.10 -1.37
C VAL A 9 0.04 0.63 -1.04
N VAL A 10 -0.61 -0.25 -1.79
CA VAL A 10 -0.42 -1.70 -1.73
C VAL A 10 0.15 -2.14 -3.06
N VAL A 11 1.16 -3.00 -3.02
CA VAL A 11 1.77 -3.61 -4.21
C VAL A 11 1.72 -5.12 -4.10
N ARG A 12 1.53 -5.78 -5.24
CA ARG A 12 1.64 -7.23 -5.37
C ARG A 12 3.06 -7.65 -4.97
N LYS A 13 3.20 -8.50 -3.95
CA LYS A 13 4.51 -8.90 -3.39
C LYS A 13 5.46 -9.48 -4.44
N GLN A 14 4.93 -10.19 -5.43
CA GLN A 14 5.70 -10.80 -6.51
C GLN A 14 6.36 -9.77 -7.46
N LEU A 15 5.98 -8.49 -7.38
CA LEU A 15 6.57 -7.39 -8.15
C LEU A 15 7.60 -6.59 -7.35
N VAL A 16 7.92 -7.04 -6.13
CA VAL A 16 8.86 -6.39 -5.23
C VAL A 16 10.11 -7.23 -5.12
N ASP A 17 11.25 -6.63 -5.46
CA ASP A 17 12.55 -7.25 -5.29
C ASP A 17 12.98 -7.24 -3.82
N ALA A 18 13.77 -8.23 -3.41
CA ALA A 18 14.20 -8.36 -2.01
C ALA A 18 14.97 -7.13 -1.49
N ASN A 19 15.70 -6.43 -2.36
CA ASN A 19 16.43 -5.20 -2.01
C ASN A 19 15.52 -3.97 -1.82
N GLN A 20 14.25 -4.05 -2.22
CA GLN A 20 13.27 -2.99 -2.02
C GLN A 20 12.56 -3.10 -0.67
N LEU A 21 12.62 -4.27 -0.02
CA LEU A 21 12.03 -4.51 1.30
C LEU A 21 12.77 -3.69 2.38
N THR A 22 12.02 -3.07 3.29
CA THR A 22 12.59 -2.22 4.34
C THR A 22 12.87 -2.97 5.65
N GLY A 23 12.42 -4.22 5.76
CA GLY A 23 12.40 -4.99 7.02
C GLY A 23 11.34 -4.52 8.03
N GLU A 24 10.61 -3.45 7.73
CA GLU A 24 9.46 -3.02 8.55
C GLU A 24 8.22 -3.83 8.17
N CYS A 25 7.38 -4.14 9.16
CA CYS A 25 6.05 -4.72 8.94
C CYS A 25 4.95 -3.80 9.47
N CYS A 26 3.72 -4.00 9.00
CA CYS A 26 2.51 -3.36 9.50
C CYS A 26 1.37 -4.38 9.56
N LEU A 27 0.52 -4.28 10.59
CA LEU A 27 -0.75 -4.97 10.63
C LEU A 27 -1.76 -4.25 9.74
N LEU A 28 -2.39 -4.97 8.83
CA LEU A 28 -3.46 -4.49 7.96
C LEU A 28 -4.75 -5.25 8.30
N LEU A 29 -5.79 -4.51 8.65
CA LEU A 29 -7.14 -5.05 8.83
C LEU A 29 -7.85 -5.11 7.48
N ARG A 30 -8.38 -6.29 7.14
CA ARG A 30 -9.12 -6.55 5.91
C ARG A 30 -10.63 -6.41 6.16
N ILE A 31 -11.40 -6.30 5.08
CA ILE A 31 -12.87 -6.14 5.12
C ILE A 31 -13.61 -7.31 5.77
N ASP A 32 -12.98 -8.48 5.86
CA ASP A 32 -13.50 -9.69 6.50
C ASP A 32 -13.10 -9.79 7.98
N ASN A 33 -12.63 -8.68 8.57
CA ASN A 33 -12.08 -8.57 9.92
C ASN A 33 -10.85 -9.45 10.19
N THR A 34 -10.22 -10.02 9.16
CA THR A 34 -8.94 -10.70 9.33
C THR A 34 -7.81 -9.67 9.37
N ALA A 35 -6.76 -10.00 10.13
CA ALA A 35 -5.55 -9.20 10.19
C ALA A 35 -4.44 -9.87 9.37
N LEU A 36 -3.71 -9.07 8.59
CA LEU A 36 -2.57 -9.50 7.80
C LEU A 36 -1.33 -8.72 8.23
N LEU A 37 -0.26 -9.41 8.61
CA LEU A 37 1.05 -8.78 8.77
C LEU A 37 1.70 -8.65 7.40
N ALA A 38 1.90 -7.42 6.93
CA ALA A 38 2.48 -7.12 5.62
C ALA A 38 3.81 -6.38 5.76
N GLU A 39 4.81 -6.81 4.99
CA GLU A 39 6.09 -6.12 4.88
C GLU A 39 5.94 -4.80 4.11
N LYS A 40 6.78 -3.83 4.43
CA LYS A 40 6.90 -2.59 3.67
C LYS A 40 8.06 -2.67 2.68
N ALA A 41 7.85 -2.07 1.52
CA ALA A 41 8.88 -1.87 0.52
C ALA A 41 8.93 -0.41 0.05
N VAL A 42 10.11 0.04 -0.37
CA VAL A 42 10.26 1.29 -1.13
C VAL A 42 10.28 0.92 -2.61
N ILE A 43 9.27 1.36 -3.35
CA ILE A 43 9.13 1.09 -4.78
C ILE A 43 9.12 2.40 -5.56
N SER A 44 9.66 2.34 -6.79
CA SER A 44 9.50 3.43 -7.76
C SER A 44 8.21 3.21 -8.53
N LEU A 45 7.27 4.14 -8.38
CA LEU A 45 5.98 4.07 -9.04
C LEU A 45 5.90 5.12 -10.15
N ARG A 46 5.31 4.75 -11.28
CA ARG A 46 5.01 5.68 -12.36
C ARG A 46 3.59 5.48 -12.85
N THR A 47 2.66 6.24 -12.27
CA THR A 47 1.25 6.27 -12.69
C THR A 47 0.77 7.71 -12.85
N PRO A 48 -0.31 7.97 -13.62
CA PRO A 48 -0.91 9.30 -13.73
C PRO A 48 -1.41 9.89 -12.40
N PHE A 49 -1.54 9.09 -11.34
CA PHE A 49 -2.10 9.52 -10.05
C PHE A 49 -1.05 9.66 -8.95
N LEU A 50 0.04 8.90 -9.05
CA LEU A 50 1.15 8.92 -8.11
C LEU A 50 2.41 8.48 -8.85
N SER A 51 3.45 9.28 -8.76
CA SER A 51 4.76 9.01 -9.35
C SER A 51 5.87 9.37 -8.37
N GLY A 52 6.96 8.61 -8.39
CA GLY A 52 8.10 8.78 -7.48
C GLY A 52 8.32 7.56 -6.59
N GLU A 53 9.26 7.69 -5.65
CA GLU A 53 9.50 6.66 -4.63
C GLU A 53 8.45 6.72 -3.53
N VAL A 54 7.86 5.58 -3.22
CA VAL A 54 6.78 5.47 -2.23
C VAL A 54 7.00 4.25 -1.34
N LYS A 55 6.59 4.37 -0.08
CA LYS A 55 6.46 3.21 0.81
C LYS A 55 5.15 2.49 0.51
N ALA A 56 5.22 1.19 0.22
CA ALA A 56 4.08 0.35 -0.11
C ALA A 56 4.01 -0.89 0.80
N LEU A 57 2.81 -1.36 1.10
CA LEU A 57 2.57 -2.65 1.73
C LEU A 57 2.60 -3.76 0.69
N CYS A 58 3.34 -4.83 0.98
CA CYS A 58 3.51 -5.96 0.08
C CYS A 58 2.50 -7.06 0.43
N ILE A 59 1.55 -7.33 -0.47
CA ILE A 59 0.50 -8.34 -0.27
C ILE A 59 0.54 -9.35 -1.42
N LEU A 60 0.40 -10.64 -1.11
CA LEU A 60 0.50 -11.73 -2.09
C LEU A 60 -0.76 -11.82 -2.97
N ASP A 61 -1.94 -11.79 -2.33
CA ASP A 61 -3.24 -12.07 -2.97
C ASP A 61 -3.96 -10.79 -3.42
N THR A 62 -3.23 -9.87 -4.07
CA THR A 62 -3.84 -8.65 -4.60
C THR A 62 -4.55 -8.93 -5.93
N ILE A 63 -5.72 -8.31 -6.13
CA ILE A 63 -6.47 -8.42 -7.40
C ILE A 63 -5.84 -7.64 -8.56
N CYS A 64 -4.89 -6.74 -8.26
CA CYS A 64 -4.14 -5.98 -9.24
C CYS A 64 -2.71 -5.70 -8.74
N ASP A 65 -1.87 -5.19 -9.62
CA ASP A 65 -0.44 -5.00 -9.34
C ASP A 65 -0.18 -3.92 -8.29
N VAL A 66 -0.90 -2.80 -8.36
CA VAL A 66 -0.80 -1.71 -7.39
C VAL A 66 -2.19 -1.17 -7.06
N ILE A 67 -2.48 -1.03 -5.77
CA ILE A 67 -3.66 -0.32 -5.25
C ILE A 67 -3.17 1.00 -4.67
N LEU A 68 -3.79 2.09 -5.11
CA LEU A 68 -3.49 3.44 -4.64
C LEU A 68 -4.70 3.96 -3.90
N ARG A 69 -4.48 4.52 -2.70
CA ARG A 69 -5.47 5.36 -2.06
C ARG A 69 -6.01 6.41 -3.04
N ASN A 70 -7.32 6.56 -3.08
CA ASN A 70 -7.95 7.63 -3.82
C ASN A 70 -7.80 8.97 -3.07
N TRP A 71 -6.84 9.79 -3.47
CA TRP A 71 -6.53 11.07 -2.81
C TRP A 71 -7.56 12.19 -3.08
N LYS A 72 -8.50 12.01 -4.01
CA LYS A 72 -9.49 13.03 -4.36
C LYS A 72 -10.56 13.31 -3.29
N GLU A 73 -10.58 12.58 -2.18
CA GLU A 73 -11.66 12.69 -1.18
C GLU A 73 -11.26 13.26 0.19
N LEU A 74 -9.99 13.53 0.50
CA LEU A 74 -9.61 13.93 1.86
C LEU A 74 -8.48 14.96 1.91
N GLU A 75 -8.84 16.23 1.75
CA GLU A 75 -8.05 17.38 2.21
C GLU A 75 -8.20 17.62 3.74
N ALA A 76 -8.93 16.76 4.46
CA ALA A 76 -9.37 17.04 5.84
C ALA A 76 -8.93 16.07 6.94
N ARG A 77 -8.20 14.97 6.66
CA ARG A 77 -7.84 14.00 7.72
C ARG A 77 -6.42 13.45 7.57
N ARG A 78 -5.46 14.10 8.25
CA ARG A 78 -4.21 13.46 8.68
C ARG A 78 -4.54 12.54 9.85
N ILE A 79 -4.91 11.29 9.54
CA ILE A 79 -4.87 10.21 10.53
C ILE A 79 -3.47 9.59 10.40
N PRO A 80 -2.69 9.46 11.48
CA PRO A 80 -1.42 8.76 11.42
C PRO A 80 -1.69 7.30 11.04
N THR A 81 -1.07 6.86 9.95
CA THR A 81 -1.17 5.49 9.45
C THR A 81 -0.16 4.59 10.17
N CYS A 82 -0.59 3.35 10.42
CA CYS A 82 -0.01 2.29 11.28
C CYS A 82 -0.57 2.35 12.72
N LEU A 83 -1.37 1.33 13.09
CA LEU A 83 -1.54 0.90 14.48
C LEU A 83 -0.25 0.24 14.96
#